data_AF-A0AAE1GAR1-F1
#
_entry.id   AF-A0AAE1GAR1-F1
#
_cell.length_a   1.000
_cell.length_b   1.000
_cell.length_c   1.000
_cell.angle_alpha   90.00
_cell.angle_beta   90.00
_cell.angle_gamma   90.00
#
_symmetry.space_group_name_H-M   'P 1'
#
loop_
_entity.id
_entity.type
_entity.pdbx_description
1 polymer ?
#
loop_
_entity_poly.entity_id
_entity_poly.type
_entity_poly.pdbx_seq_one_letter_code
_entity_poly.pdbx_strand_id
1 'polypeptide(L)'
;MHTHANFKSLVEGVTSAEAIWDRVGCALECERQFVHKTSPWEADLWEENALDRFTINLESIDRLYYINHENGVCDDNYELLARVEQKGRHLFVELIGGWFSDSKLTGGGEIFVGFNANLFLTTISTKVPNEQLLYKSLTEDGHLKEGDIVMGRWHKDSPMLKFLCHEAVYRNRHRLVFYREVATRCTLALLEAKDGEEEGEVCLT
;
A
#
# COMPACT_ATOMS: atom_id res chain seq x y z
N MET A 1 8.98 1.53 24.91
CA MET A 1 8.80 1.73 23.47
C MET A 1 9.25 3.13 23.12
N HIS A 2 10.17 3.26 22.18
CA HIS A 2 10.72 4.54 21.74
C HIS A 2 9.94 5.06 20.52
N THR A 3 9.82 6.38 20.40
CA THR A 3 9.20 7.02 19.22
C THR A 3 10.31 7.45 18.26
N HIS A 4 10.09 7.26 16.96
CA HIS A 4 11.03 7.70 15.93
C HIS A 4 11.38 9.19 16.09
N ALA A 5 12.66 9.55 15.97
CA ALA A 5 13.13 10.91 16.23
C ALA A 5 12.48 11.97 15.33
N ASN A 6 12.11 11.58 14.11
CA ASN A 6 11.48 12.45 13.11
C ASN A 6 9.97 12.21 12.98
N PHE A 7 9.34 11.55 13.95
CA PHE A 7 7.91 11.21 13.91
C PHE A 7 7.04 12.46 13.72
N LYS A 8 6.10 12.38 12.77
CA LYS A 8 5.01 13.34 12.63
C LYS A 8 3.69 12.58 12.42
N SER A 9 2.60 13.15 12.92
CA SER A 9 1.26 12.58 12.82
C SER A 9 0.30 13.57 12.19
N LEU A 10 -0.57 13.08 11.31
CA LEU A 10 -1.75 13.80 10.83
C LEU A 10 -2.98 13.58 11.72
N VAL A 11 -2.89 12.64 12.67
CA VAL A 11 -3.96 12.30 13.61
C VAL A 11 -3.77 13.09 14.89
N GLU A 12 -4.76 13.91 15.22
CA GLU A 12 -4.75 14.72 16.44
C GLU A 12 -4.66 13.85 17.70
N GLY A 13 -3.83 14.29 18.65
CA GLY A 13 -3.60 13.61 19.92
C GLY A 13 -2.66 12.39 19.86
N VAL A 14 -2.24 11.95 18.67
CA VAL A 14 -1.27 10.85 18.53
C VAL A 14 0.12 11.43 18.28
N THR A 15 0.99 11.36 19.28
CA THR A 15 2.32 12.01 19.27
C THR A 15 3.47 11.04 19.54
N SER A 16 3.18 9.76 19.77
CA SER A 16 4.17 8.75 20.13
C SER A 16 3.80 7.37 19.60
N ALA A 17 4.78 6.48 19.55
CA ALA A 17 4.55 5.05 19.30
C ALA A 17 3.60 4.43 20.34
N GLU A 18 3.65 4.90 21.59
CA GLU A 18 2.76 4.47 22.67
C GLU A 18 1.30 4.82 22.37
N ALA A 19 1.04 6.04 21.90
CA ALA A 19 -0.30 6.43 21.50
C ALA A 19 -0.82 5.66 20.27
N ILE A 20 0.06 5.13 19.41
CA ILE A 20 -0.32 4.21 18.32
C ILE A 20 -0.69 2.85 18.91
N TRP A 21 0.16 2.30 19.77
CA TRP A 21 -0.08 1.02 20.44
C TRP A 21 -1.39 1.02 21.23
N ASP A 22 -1.70 2.09 21.96
CA ASP A 22 -2.94 2.19 22.72
C ASP A 22 -4.21 2.09 21.85
N ARG A 23 -4.09 2.39 20.55
CA ARG A 23 -5.22 2.30 19.61
C ARG A 23 -5.29 0.99 18.84
N VAL A 24 -4.15 0.44 18.40
CA VAL A 24 -4.12 -0.72 17.50
C VAL A 24 -3.24 -1.87 18.00
N GLY A 25 -2.79 -1.84 19.25
CA GLY A 25 -1.89 -2.83 19.85
C GLY A 25 -2.41 -4.26 19.74
N CYS A 26 -3.70 -4.48 19.98
CA CYS A 26 -4.33 -5.79 19.83
C CYS A 26 -4.17 -6.38 18.42
N ALA A 27 -4.34 -5.56 17.39
CA ALA A 27 -4.15 -5.99 16.01
C ALA A 27 -2.67 -6.27 15.70
N LEU A 28 -1.76 -5.44 16.21
CA LEU A 28 -0.31 -5.63 16.06
C LEU A 28 0.19 -6.89 16.74
N GLU A 29 -0.37 -7.29 17.88
CA GLU A 29 -0.02 -8.55 18.55
C GLU A 29 -0.34 -9.78 17.68
N CYS A 30 -1.28 -9.66 16.75
CA CYS A 30 -1.74 -10.72 15.87
C CYS A 30 -1.35 -10.54 14.40
N GLU A 31 -0.50 -9.56 14.07
CA GLU A 31 -0.13 -9.23 12.69
C GLU A 31 0.45 -10.41 11.91
N ARG A 32 1.07 -11.38 12.59
CA ARG A 32 1.61 -12.61 11.97
C ARG A 32 0.53 -13.52 11.39
N GLN A 33 -0.72 -13.36 11.80
CA GLN A 33 -1.87 -14.08 11.26
C GLN A 33 -2.48 -13.36 10.04
N PHE A 34 -2.05 -12.12 9.78
CA PHE A 34 -2.61 -11.30 8.70
C PHE A 34 -1.98 -11.67 7.36
N VAL A 35 -2.76 -11.48 6.30
CA VAL A 35 -2.30 -11.68 4.93
C VAL A 35 -1.46 -10.48 4.53
N HIS A 36 -0.18 -10.73 4.22
CA HIS A 36 0.72 -9.70 3.70
C HIS A 36 0.54 -9.54 2.19
N LYS A 37 0.44 -8.29 1.74
CA LYS A 37 0.24 -7.94 0.34
C LYS A 37 1.18 -6.80 -0.05
N THR A 38 1.58 -6.80 -1.31
CA THR A 38 2.31 -5.70 -1.96
C THR A 38 1.67 -5.44 -3.32
N SER A 39 2.01 -4.32 -3.93
CA SER A 39 1.68 -4.11 -5.32
C SER A 39 2.35 -5.16 -6.22
N PRO A 40 1.65 -5.71 -7.23
CA PRO A 40 2.27 -6.61 -8.22
C PRO A 40 3.46 -5.98 -8.95
N TRP A 41 3.51 -4.64 -9.07
CA TRP A 41 4.62 -3.90 -9.70
C TRP A 41 5.82 -3.69 -8.76
N GLU A 42 5.71 -4.13 -7.51
CA GLU A 42 6.76 -4.05 -6.50
C GLU A 42 7.14 -5.43 -5.96
N ALA A 43 6.50 -6.50 -6.45
CA ALA A 43 6.69 -7.85 -5.95
C ALA A 43 8.13 -8.36 -6.11
N ASP A 44 8.78 -7.97 -7.21
CA ASP A 44 10.18 -8.29 -7.54
C ASP A 44 11.21 -7.48 -6.72
N LEU A 45 10.76 -6.40 -6.07
CA LEU A 45 11.61 -5.59 -5.18
C LEU A 45 11.79 -6.23 -3.80
N TRP A 46 10.98 -7.22 -3.46
CA TRP A 46 11.06 -7.95 -2.20
C TRP A 46 12.05 -9.11 -2.31
N GLU A 47 12.91 -9.23 -1.30
CA GLU A 47 13.69 -10.46 -1.09
C GLU A 47 12.75 -11.64 -0.81
N GLU A 48 13.21 -12.86 -1.10
CA GLU A 48 12.43 -14.08 -0.91
C GLU A 48 11.89 -14.19 0.54
N ASN A 49 10.57 -14.37 0.68
CA ASN A 49 9.85 -14.43 1.96
C ASN A 49 9.94 -13.16 2.83
N ALA A 50 10.53 -12.06 2.36
CA ALA A 50 10.66 -10.84 3.17
C ALA A 50 9.30 -10.16 3.41
N LEU A 51 8.40 -10.22 2.43
CA LEU A 51 7.03 -9.72 2.55
C LEU A 51 6.24 -10.50 3.61
N ASP A 52 6.30 -11.83 3.59
CA ASP A 52 5.56 -12.69 4.55
C ASP A 52 6.08 -12.57 5.98
N ARG A 53 7.33 -12.11 6.15
CA ARG A 53 7.97 -11.87 7.45
C ARG A 53 7.93 -10.41 7.87
N PHE A 54 7.28 -9.55 7.08
CA PHE A 54 7.15 -8.14 7.41
C PHE A 54 6.40 -8.00 8.74
N THR A 55 6.84 -7.06 9.56
CA THR A 55 6.27 -6.76 10.87
C THR A 55 6.30 -5.26 11.06
N ILE A 56 5.25 -4.69 11.63
CA ILE A 56 5.16 -3.25 11.82
C ILE A 56 5.90 -2.90 13.11
N ASN A 57 7.14 -2.42 12.96
CA ASN A 57 7.88 -1.86 14.08
C ASN A 57 7.45 -0.41 14.33
N LEU A 58 6.69 -0.19 15.40
CA LEU A 58 6.20 1.13 15.81
C LEU A 58 7.32 2.15 16.04
N GLU A 59 8.50 1.74 16.48
CA GLU A 59 9.63 2.65 16.72
C GLU A 59 10.24 3.19 15.41
N SER A 60 9.96 2.51 14.29
CA SER A 60 10.36 2.94 12.95
C SER A 60 9.28 3.70 12.17
N ILE A 61 8.08 3.88 12.75
CA ILE A 61 7.07 4.74 12.14
C ILE A 61 7.54 6.19 12.24
N ASP A 62 7.74 6.84 11.10
CA ASP A 62 8.14 8.24 11.02
C ASP A 62 7.01 9.16 10.53
N ARG A 63 5.97 8.59 9.91
CA ARG A 63 4.70 9.27 9.61
C ARG A 63 3.50 8.43 10.00
N LEU A 64 2.57 9.03 10.72
CA LEU A 64 1.22 8.50 10.89
C LEU A 64 0.23 9.31 10.06
N TYR A 65 -0.44 8.68 9.12
CA TYR A 65 -1.43 9.34 8.26
C TYR A 65 -2.85 9.19 8.80
N TYR A 66 -3.17 8.01 9.32
CA TYR A 66 -4.50 7.70 9.83
C TYR A 66 -4.42 6.52 10.80
N ILE A 67 -5.28 6.53 11.79
CA ILE A 67 -5.46 5.43 12.73
C ILE A 67 -6.90 5.45 13.23
N ASN A 68 -7.53 4.29 13.21
CA ASN A 68 -8.90 4.13 13.69
C ASN A 68 -9.02 2.84 14.49
N HIS A 69 -9.83 2.91 15.53
CA HIS A 69 -10.28 1.76 16.29
C HIS A 69 -11.76 1.95 16.54
N GLU A 70 -12.57 1.09 15.92
CA GLU A 70 -14.00 1.04 16.14
C GLU A 70 -14.33 -0.17 17.00
N ASN A 71 -14.65 0.07 18.28
CA ASN A 71 -15.17 -0.96 19.17
C ASN A 71 -16.63 -1.25 18.80
N GLY A 72 -16.88 -2.34 18.09
CA GLY A 72 -18.21 -2.87 17.88
C GLY A 72 -18.65 -3.73 19.06
N VAL A 73 -19.97 -3.89 19.23
CA VAL A 73 -20.54 -4.81 20.24
C VAL A 73 -20.16 -6.27 19.96
N CYS A 74 -19.82 -6.59 18.70
CA CYS A 74 -19.47 -7.94 18.26
C CYS A 74 -18.09 -8.04 17.61
N ASP A 75 -17.56 -6.96 17.04
CA ASP A 75 -16.30 -6.96 16.28
C ASP A 75 -15.55 -5.65 16.51
N ASP A 76 -14.29 -5.73 16.94
CA ASP A 76 -13.37 -4.61 16.89
C ASP A 76 -12.75 -4.52 15.49
N ASN A 77 -12.73 -3.31 14.93
CA ASN A 77 -12.03 -3.01 13.68
C ASN A 77 -10.85 -2.07 13.94
N TYR A 78 -9.70 -2.42 13.39
CA TYR A 78 -8.45 -1.70 13.55
C TYR A 78 -7.94 -1.28 12.17
N GLU A 79 -7.62 0.00 12.02
CA GLU A 79 -7.03 0.55 10.80
C GLU A 79 -5.81 1.39 11.15
N LEU A 80 -4.73 1.22 10.38
CA LEU A 80 -3.50 1.99 10.53
C LEU A 80 -2.93 2.30 9.14
N LEU A 81 -2.71 3.58 8.84
CA LEU A 81 -2.00 4.04 7.66
C LEU A 81 -0.76 4.82 8.10
N ALA A 82 0.41 4.34 7.73
CA ALA A 82 1.68 4.86 8.20
C ALA A 82 2.80 4.79 7.15
N ARG A 83 3.86 5.55 7.39
CA ARG A 83 5.17 5.34 6.76
C ARG A 83 6.15 4.83 7.80
N VAL A 84 6.90 3.82 7.41
CA VAL A 84 7.91 3.14 8.23
C VAL A 84 9.26 3.32 7.56
N GLU A 85 10.30 3.65 8.33
CA GLU A 85 11.67 3.65 7.86
C GLU A 85 12.36 2.33 8.21
N GLN A 86 12.66 1.51 7.20
CA GLN A 86 13.33 0.23 7.38
C GLN A 86 14.57 0.14 6.50
N LYS A 87 15.74 -0.13 7.12
CA LYS A 87 17.05 -0.22 6.44
C LYS A 87 17.35 1.00 5.54
N GLY A 88 16.96 2.21 5.99
CA GLY A 88 17.16 3.47 5.26
C GLY A 88 16.24 3.66 4.04
N ARG A 89 15.15 2.89 3.96
CA ARG A 89 14.10 3.05 2.94
C ARG A 89 12.76 3.32 3.61
N HIS A 90 11.96 4.15 2.97
CA HIS A 90 10.57 4.36 3.39
C HIS A 90 9.66 3.30 2.79
N LEU A 91 8.84 2.71 3.64
CA LEU A 91 7.77 1.78 3.30
C LEU A 91 6.44 2.44 3.68
N PHE A 92 5.46 2.32 2.81
CA PHE A 92 4.09 2.77 3.07
C PHE A 92 3.26 1.57 3.45
N VAL A 93 2.59 1.68 4.61
CA VAL A 93 1.92 0.56 5.26
C VAL A 93 0.46 0.91 5.48
N GLU A 94 -0.39 -0.03 5.11
CA GLU A 94 -1.80 -0.08 5.48
C GLU A 94 -2.04 -1.39 6.23
N LEU A 95 -2.54 -1.30 7.46
CA LEU A 95 -3.06 -2.43 8.21
C LEU A 95 -4.56 -2.28 8.36
N ILE A 96 -5.27 -3.36 8.10
CA ILE A 96 -6.71 -3.51 8.33
C ILE A 96 -6.88 -4.83 9.06
N GLY A 97 -7.34 -4.78 10.31
CA GLY A 97 -7.57 -5.96 11.14
C GLY A 97 -8.97 -5.94 11.71
N GLY A 98 -9.56 -7.11 11.90
CA GLY A 98 -10.86 -7.26 12.53
C GLY A 98 -11.01 -8.58 13.28
N TRP A 99 -12.03 -8.64 14.13
CA TRP A 99 -12.44 -9.83 14.91
C TRP A 99 -11.46 -10.19 16.04
N PHE A 100 -11.45 -9.42 17.11
CA PHE A 100 -10.78 -9.83 18.35
C PHE A 100 -11.83 -10.06 19.43
N SER A 101 -12.13 -11.32 19.74
CA SER A 101 -12.98 -11.65 20.89
C SER A 101 -12.09 -11.90 22.12
N ASP A 102 -12.47 -11.34 23.27
CA ASP A 102 -11.74 -11.41 24.56
C ASP A 102 -11.29 -12.82 25.01
N SER A 103 -11.82 -13.89 24.41
CA SER A 103 -11.54 -15.26 24.81
C SER A 103 -10.62 -16.04 23.86
N LYS A 104 -10.40 -15.55 22.63
CA LYS A 104 -9.53 -16.17 21.62
C LYS A 104 -9.02 -15.06 20.69
N LEU A 105 -7.71 -14.83 20.69
CA LEU A 105 -6.98 -13.98 19.72
C LEU A 105 -7.01 -14.59 18.30
N THR A 106 -8.20 -14.91 17.81
CA THR A 106 -8.47 -15.42 16.46
C THR A 106 -9.02 -14.25 15.65
N GLY A 107 -8.13 -13.32 15.31
CA GLY A 107 -8.41 -12.20 14.42
C GLY A 107 -7.84 -12.43 13.04
N GLY A 108 -8.48 -11.80 12.05
CA GLY A 108 -8.04 -11.81 10.67
C GLY A 108 -7.75 -10.40 10.21
N GLY A 109 -6.90 -10.27 9.20
CA GLY A 109 -6.53 -8.95 8.70
C GLY A 109 -5.63 -9.03 7.49
N GLU A 110 -5.34 -7.86 6.97
CA GLU A 110 -4.47 -7.65 5.83
C GLU A 110 -3.46 -6.55 6.15
N ILE A 111 -2.22 -6.76 5.73
CA ILE A 111 -1.18 -5.75 5.76
C ILE A 111 -0.73 -5.53 4.33
N PHE A 112 -1.07 -4.37 3.78
CA PHE A 112 -0.49 -3.91 2.54
C PHE A 112 0.78 -3.10 2.84
N VAL A 113 1.89 -3.45 2.17
CA VAL A 113 3.14 -2.72 2.28
C VAL A 113 3.75 -2.52 0.90
N GLY A 114 4.20 -1.29 0.61
CA GLY A 114 4.81 -0.93 -0.66
C GLY A 114 5.88 0.15 -0.52
N PHE A 115 6.65 0.38 -1.59
CA PHE A 115 7.73 1.37 -1.62
C PHE A 115 7.28 2.68 -2.29
N ASN A 116 6.27 2.61 -3.16
CA ASN A 116 5.82 3.71 -3.98
C ASN A 116 4.59 4.42 -3.39
N ALA A 117 4.76 5.68 -3.00
CA ALA A 117 3.69 6.53 -2.47
C ALA A 117 2.49 6.67 -3.43
N ASN A 118 2.70 6.70 -4.75
CA ASN A 118 1.60 6.78 -5.71
C ASN A 118 0.76 5.51 -5.72
N LEU A 119 1.39 4.33 -5.61
CA LEU A 119 0.66 3.06 -5.54
C LEU A 119 -0.10 2.94 -4.21
N PHE A 120 0.55 3.31 -3.11
CA PHE A 120 -0.08 3.41 -1.79
C PHE A 120 -1.32 4.33 -1.80
N LEU A 121 -1.23 5.50 -2.42
CA LEU A 121 -2.38 6.41 -2.53
C LEU A 121 -3.56 5.80 -3.27
N THR A 122 -3.31 4.96 -4.28
CA THR A 122 -4.40 4.28 -5.01
C THR A 122 -5.11 3.21 -4.19
N THR A 123 -4.48 2.69 -3.12
CA THR A 123 -5.11 1.68 -2.25
C THR A 123 -5.91 2.30 -1.12
N ILE A 124 -5.57 3.52 -0.68
CA ILE A 124 -6.11 4.13 0.54
C ILE A 124 -6.94 5.40 0.34
N SER A 125 -7.05 5.95 -0.88
CA SER A 125 -7.65 7.27 -1.11
C SER A 125 -9.04 7.38 -0.46
N THR A 126 -9.88 6.35 -0.59
CA THR A 126 -11.24 6.35 -0.03
C THR A 126 -11.34 6.23 1.49
N LYS A 127 -10.23 6.01 2.22
CA LYS A 127 -10.22 5.68 3.66
C LYS A 127 -9.76 6.83 4.55
N VAL A 128 -9.05 7.81 4.00
CA VAL A 128 -8.51 8.92 4.79
C VAL A 128 -9.52 10.06 4.84
N PRO A 129 -9.93 10.54 6.03
CA PRO A 129 -10.92 11.62 6.16
C PRO A 129 -10.50 12.91 5.45
N ASN A 130 -9.19 13.15 5.33
CA ASN A 130 -8.62 14.31 4.67
C ASN A 130 -7.49 13.90 3.72
N GLU A 131 -7.88 13.42 2.53
CA GLU A 131 -6.95 13.07 1.46
C GLU A 131 -5.97 14.23 1.15
N GLN A 132 -6.45 15.47 1.10
CA GLN A 132 -5.62 16.64 0.78
C GLN A 132 -4.44 16.80 1.74
N LEU A 133 -4.65 16.55 3.03
CA LEU A 133 -3.60 16.63 4.04
C LEU A 133 -2.56 15.51 3.86
N LEU A 134 -3.01 14.30 3.52
CA LEU A 134 -2.13 13.19 3.16
C LEU A 134 -1.26 13.53 1.94
N TYR A 135 -1.87 14.01 0.85
CA TYR A 135 -1.14 14.42 -0.35
C TYR A 135 -0.08 15.48 -0.04
N LYS A 136 -0.48 16.53 0.69
CA LYS A 136 0.43 17.59 1.10
C LYS A 136 1.61 17.04 1.90
N SER A 137 1.36 16.15 2.86
CA SER A 137 2.40 15.49 3.67
C SER A 137 3.38 14.70 2.79
N LEU A 138 2.88 13.91 1.84
CA LEU A 138 3.70 13.13 0.91
C LEU A 138 4.52 14.02 -0.05
N THR A 139 3.97 15.15 -0.50
CA THR A 139 4.69 16.12 -1.33
C THR A 139 5.77 16.85 -0.54
N GLU A 140 5.47 17.31 0.68
CA GLU A 140 6.44 17.99 1.56
C GLU A 140 7.62 17.10 1.94
N ASP A 141 7.37 15.79 2.08
CA ASP A 141 8.42 14.80 2.32
C ASP A 141 9.14 14.34 1.03
N GLY A 142 8.78 14.88 -0.14
CA GLY A 142 9.46 14.61 -1.41
C GLY A 142 9.10 13.29 -2.09
N HIS A 143 8.05 12.60 -1.63
CA HIS A 143 7.58 11.34 -2.23
C HIS A 143 6.66 11.55 -3.44
N LEU A 144 6.08 12.73 -3.56
CA LEU A 144 5.27 13.16 -4.70
C LEU A 144 5.81 14.48 -5.24
N LYS A 145 5.70 14.68 -6.54
CA LYS A 145 6.03 15.96 -7.19
C LYS A 145 4.82 16.88 -7.19
N GLU A 146 5.06 18.18 -7.10
CA GLU A 146 4.02 19.18 -7.39
C GLU A 146 3.48 18.95 -8.81
N GLY A 147 2.18 18.64 -8.92
CA GLY A 147 1.54 18.25 -10.18
C GLY A 147 1.17 16.77 -10.30
N ASP A 148 1.69 15.89 -9.43
CA ASP A 148 1.13 14.53 -9.24
C ASP A 148 -0.29 14.62 -8.66
N ILE A 149 -0.62 15.76 -8.02
CA ILE A 149 -1.94 16.18 -7.57
C ILE A 149 -2.86 16.44 -8.77
N VAL A 150 -3.32 15.37 -9.41
CA VAL A 150 -4.50 15.43 -10.27
C VAL A 150 -5.53 14.44 -9.79
N MET A 151 -5.94 14.64 -8.52
CA MET A 151 -7.04 14.00 -7.79
C MET A 151 -8.43 14.08 -8.46
N GLY A 152 -8.50 14.42 -9.74
CA GLY A 152 -9.72 14.38 -10.56
C GLY A 152 -9.52 14.01 -12.03
N ARG A 153 -8.29 13.76 -12.52
CA ARG A 153 -8.05 13.38 -13.93
C ARG A 153 -7.41 12.02 -14.13
N TRP A 154 -6.82 11.41 -13.10
CA TRP A 154 -6.33 10.02 -13.22
C TRP A 154 -7.48 9.04 -13.48
N HIS A 155 -8.72 9.39 -13.10
CA HIS A 155 -9.91 8.57 -13.31
C HIS A 155 -10.71 8.88 -14.59
N LYS A 156 -10.42 9.97 -15.31
CA LYS A 156 -11.24 10.36 -16.48
C LYS A 156 -10.58 10.11 -17.83
N ASP A 157 -9.29 10.38 -17.96
CA ASP A 157 -8.64 10.37 -19.30
C ASP A 157 -7.31 9.58 -19.34
N SER A 158 -6.89 8.97 -18.22
CA SER A 158 -5.72 8.10 -18.20
C SER A 158 -6.20 6.65 -18.37
N PRO A 159 -5.90 5.98 -19.48
CA PRO A 159 -6.45 4.66 -19.73
C PRO A 159 -5.85 3.70 -18.72
N MET A 160 -6.74 2.98 -18.05
CA MET A 160 -6.46 2.12 -16.90
C MET A 160 -5.62 0.88 -17.22
N LEU A 161 -4.92 0.87 -18.36
CA LEU A 161 -4.08 -0.24 -18.82
C LEU A 161 -2.97 -0.57 -17.84
N LYS A 162 -2.40 0.44 -17.18
CA LYS A 162 -1.38 0.25 -16.15
C LYS A 162 -1.90 -0.50 -14.91
N PHE A 163 -3.23 -0.62 -14.76
CA PHE A 163 -3.87 -1.33 -13.65
C PHE A 163 -4.38 -2.73 -14.04
N LEU A 164 -4.25 -3.12 -15.32
CA LEU A 164 -4.58 -4.47 -15.74
C LEU A 164 -3.44 -5.40 -15.38
N CYS A 165 -3.76 -6.52 -14.71
CA CYS A 165 -2.80 -7.59 -14.51
C CYS A 165 -2.35 -8.18 -15.86
N HIS A 166 -1.17 -8.81 -15.87
CA HIS A 166 -0.60 -9.43 -17.08
C HIS A 166 -1.60 -10.33 -17.82
N GLU A 167 -2.36 -11.13 -17.07
CA GLU A 167 -3.36 -12.03 -17.64
C GLU A 167 -4.53 -11.29 -18.30
N ALA A 168 -5.01 -10.19 -17.69
CA ALA A 168 -6.07 -9.37 -18.26
C ALA A 168 -5.61 -8.67 -19.55
N VAL A 169 -4.36 -8.22 -19.61
CA VAL A 169 -3.74 -7.63 -20.82
C VAL A 169 -3.65 -8.67 -21.93
N TYR A 170 -3.08 -9.84 -21.63
CA TYR A 170 -2.87 -10.91 -22.60
C TYR A 170 -4.19 -11.40 -23.21
N ARG A 171 -5.18 -11.73 -22.37
CA ARG A 171 -6.49 -12.24 -22.81
C ARG A 171 -7.30 -11.22 -23.62
N ASN A 172 -7.04 -9.92 -23.44
CA ASN A 172 -7.81 -8.86 -24.10
C ASN A 172 -6.98 -8.06 -25.12
N ARG A 173 -5.79 -8.53 -25.51
CA ARG A 173 -4.85 -7.78 -26.38
C ARG A 173 -5.49 -7.15 -27.62
N HIS A 174 -6.40 -7.87 -28.28
CA HIS A 174 -7.07 -7.43 -29.51
C HIS A 174 -7.97 -6.20 -29.31
N ARG A 175 -8.42 -5.97 -28.07
CA ARG A 175 -9.21 -4.79 -27.66
C ARG A 175 -8.34 -3.65 -27.17
N LEU A 176 -7.12 -3.96 -26.71
CA LEU A 176 -6.20 -3.02 -26.06
C LEU A 176 -5.18 -2.41 -27.04
N VAL A 177 -5.00 -3.00 -28.24
CA VAL A 177 -4.11 -2.52 -29.32
C VAL A 177 -4.32 -1.05 -29.68
N PHE A 178 -5.54 -0.51 -29.54
CA PHE A 178 -5.85 0.88 -29.88
C PHE A 178 -5.36 1.92 -28.85
N TYR A 179 -4.88 1.48 -27.70
CA TYR A 179 -4.40 2.35 -26.61
C TYR A 179 -2.87 2.32 -26.48
N ARG A 180 -2.17 2.22 -27.61
CA ARG A 180 -0.70 2.08 -27.66
C ARG A 180 0.03 3.30 -27.08
N GLU A 181 -0.52 4.50 -27.26
CA GLU A 181 0.10 5.79 -26.87
C GLU A 181 0.24 5.99 -25.34
N VAL A 182 -0.37 5.11 -24.58
CA VAL A 182 -0.66 5.25 -23.15
C VAL A 182 -0.39 3.94 -22.40
N ALA A 183 0.07 2.93 -23.12
CA ALA A 183 0.57 1.67 -22.59
C ALA A 183 2.01 1.84 -22.09
N THR A 184 2.34 1.23 -20.95
CA THR A 184 3.73 1.20 -20.46
C THR A 184 4.61 0.35 -21.38
N ARG A 185 5.95 0.51 -21.34
CA ARG A 185 6.87 -0.33 -22.14
C ARG A 185 6.61 -1.84 -21.96
N CYS A 186 6.27 -2.28 -20.75
CA CYS A 186 5.95 -3.68 -20.45
C CYS A 186 4.61 -4.12 -21.05
N THR A 187 3.58 -3.26 -20.97
CA THR A 187 2.28 -3.51 -21.61
C THR A 187 2.40 -3.55 -23.14
N LEU A 188 3.25 -2.70 -23.72
CA LEU A 188 3.55 -2.70 -25.15
C LEU A 188 4.22 -4.00 -25.60
N ALA A 189 5.20 -4.50 -24.84
CA ALA A 189 5.83 -5.79 -25.11
C ALA A 189 4.82 -6.94 -25.11
N LEU A 190 3.88 -6.95 -24.15
CA LEU A 190 2.81 -7.96 -24.10
C LEU A 190 1.77 -7.82 -25.21
N LEU A 191 1.50 -6.59 -25.68
CA LEU A 191 0.60 -6.35 -26.82
C LEU A 191 1.24 -6.74 -28.17
N GLU A 192 2.57 -6.71 -28.24
CA GLU A 192 3.36 -7.01 -29.44
C GLU A 192 3.83 -8.48 -29.50
N ALA A 193 3.70 -9.21 -28.39
CA ALA A 193 3.95 -10.66 -28.34
C ALA A 193 3.03 -11.41 -29.32
N LYS A 194 3.63 -12.14 -30.26
CA LYS A 194 2.90 -12.96 -31.23
C LYS A 194 2.36 -14.21 -30.55
N ASP A 195 1.17 -14.64 -30.97
CA ASP A 195 0.64 -15.96 -30.59
C ASP A 195 1.63 -17.06 -30.95
N GLY A 196 2.21 -17.69 -29.92
CA GLY A 196 3.07 -18.86 -30.08
C GLY A 196 4.48 -18.73 -29.52
N GLU A 197 4.88 -17.61 -28.92
CA GLU A 197 6.05 -17.61 -28.03
C GLU A 197 5.61 -18.06 -26.63
N GLU A 198 5.67 -19.38 -26.44
CA GLU A 198 5.65 -20.05 -25.14
C GLU A 198 6.66 -19.38 -24.18
N GLU A 199 6.21 -19.14 -22.93
CA GLU A 199 6.91 -19.13 -21.62
C GLU A 199 8.45 -19.02 -21.50
N GLY A 200 9.15 -18.47 -22.50
CA GLY A 200 10.60 -18.31 -22.51
C GLY A 200 10.98 -16.91 -22.07
N GLU A 201 11.63 -16.82 -20.90
CA GLU A 201 12.48 -15.72 -20.45
C GLU A 201 12.38 -14.41 -21.25
N VAL A 202 11.48 -13.52 -20.83
CA VAL A 202 11.72 -12.09 -21.06
C VAL A 202 12.80 -11.67 -20.06
N CYS A 203 14.04 -12.02 -20.38
CA CYS A 203 15.23 -11.48 -19.73
C CYS A 203 15.32 -9.98 -20.04
N LEU A 204 15.17 -9.14 -19.03
CA LEU A 204 15.42 -7.69 -19.12
C LEU A 204 16.77 -7.39 -18.47
N THR A 205 17.81 -7.24 -19.30
CA THR A 205 18.97 -6.37 -18.99
C THR A 205 18.62 -4.91 -19.19
#